data_AF-A0A661M8J0-F1
#
_entry.id   AF-A0A661M8J0-F1
#
_cell.length_a   1.000
_cell.length_b   1.000
_cell.length_c   1.000
_cell.angle_alpha   90.00
_cell.angle_beta   90.00
_cell.angle_gamma   90.00
#
_symmetry.space_group_name_H-M   'P 1'
#
loop_
_entity.id
_entity.type
_entity.pdbx_description
1 polymer ?
#
loop_
_entity_poly.entity_id
_entity_poly.type
_entity_poly.pdbx_seq_one_letter_code
_entity_poly.pdbx_strand_id
1 'polypeptide(L)'
;MNIISRDEPGRVDLLMGNEAVARGALEAGVSVCAAYPGNPSSEIVGVLARVAGEMGLHVEWSVNEKVALEVAAAASLAGLRGLCTMKQNGLNVA
;
A
#
# COMPACT_ATOMS: atom_id res chain seq x y z
N MET A 1 -16.22 -9.65 -0.43
CA MET A 1 -14.77 -9.93 -0.39
C MET A 1 -14.12 -9.35 -1.62
N ASN A 2 -13.20 -8.40 -1.43
CA ASN A 2 -12.47 -7.71 -2.51
C ASN A 2 -11.54 -8.71 -3.22
N ILE A 3 -11.34 -8.58 -4.53
CA ILE A 3 -10.53 -9.52 -5.32
C ILE A 3 -9.10 -9.64 -4.76
N ILE A 4 -8.56 -8.55 -4.22
CA ILE A 4 -7.21 -8.53 -3.65
C ILE A 4 -7.08 -9.21 -2.28
N SER A 5 -8.17 -9.40 -1.51
CA SER A 5 -8.13 -10.06 -0.18
C SER A 5 -8.49 -11.55 -0.20
N ARG A 6 -8.76 -12.14 -1.37
CA ARG A 6 -9.11 -13.57 -1.48
C ARG A 6 -7.90 -14.48 -1.35
N ASP A 7 -8.00 -15.49 -0.50
CA ASP A 7 -7.02 -16.56 -0.34
C ASP A 7 -7.50 -17.84 -1.04
N GLU A 8 -7.40 -17.85 -2.38
CA GLU A 8 -7.77 -18.98 -3.25
C GLU A 8 -6.54 -19.37 -4.12
N PRO A 9 -5.58 -20.14 -3.59
CA PRO A 9 -4.36 -20.50 -4.33
C PRO A 9 -4.65 -21.20 -5.67
N GLY A 10 -3.94 -20.80 -6.73
CA GLY A 10 -4.09 -21.38 -8.08
C GLY A 10 -5.17 -20.72 -8.95
N ARG A 11 -5.95 -19.79 -8.39
CA ARG A 11 -6.89 -18.96 -9.15
C ARG A 11 -6.17 -17.93 -10.01
N VAL A 12 -6.76 -17.63 -11.17
CA VAL A 12 -6.31 -16.56 -12.07
C VAL A 12 -7.35 -15.47 -12.10
N ASP A 13 -6.93 -14.25 -11.76
CA ASP A 13 -7.76 -13.04 -11.79
C ASP A 13 -7.12 -11.97 -12.68
N LEU A 14 -7.96 -11.14 -13.29
CA LEU A 14 -7.51 -9.94 -14.00
C LEU A 14 -7.47 -8.77 -13.01
N LEU A 15 -6.30 -8.14 -12.90
CA LEU A 15 -6.07 -7.00 -12.01
C LEU A 15 -5.52 -5.82 -12.80
N MET A 16 -5.90 -4.61 -12.40
CA MET A 16 -5.14 -3.41 -12.78
C MET A 16 -3.73 -3.48 -12.18
N GLY A 17 -2.76 -2.81 -12.80
CA GLY A 17 -1.37 -2.81 -12.29
C GLY A 17 -1.26 -2.34 -10.83
N ASN A 18 -2.01 -1.30 -10.45
CA ASN A 18 -2.07 -0.81 -9.07
C ASN A 18 -2.71 -1.82 -8.10
N GLU A 19 -3.71 -2.58 -8.55
CA GLU A 19 -4.32 -3.65 -7.76
C GLU A 19 -3.36 -4.83 -7.59
N ALA A 20 -2.57 -5.16 -8.61
CA ALA A 20 -1.53 -6.17 -8.53
C ALA A 20 -0.42 -5.78 -7.53
N VAL A 21 -0.03 -4.50 -7.49
CA VAL A 21 0.92 -3.99 -6.46
C VAL A 21 0.32 -4.10 -5.06
N ALA A 22 -0.95 -3.69 -4.88
CA ALA A 22 -1.63 -3.82 -3.59
C ALA A 22 -1.75 -5.28 -3.14
N ARG A 23 -2.09 -6.20 -4.06
CA ARG A 23 -2.13 -7.63 -3.80
C ARG A 23 -0.77 -8.17 -3.37
N GLY A 24 0.30 -7.82 -4.08
CA GLY A 24 1.66 -8.23 -3.71
C GLY A 24 2.08 -7.69 -2.35
N ALA A 25 1.65 -6.49 -1.97
CA ALA A 25 1.90 -5.95 -0.64
C ALA A 25 1.22 -6.77 0.48
N LEU A 26 -0.02 -7.21 0.25
CA LEU A 26 -0.73 -8.09 1.20
C LEU A 26 -0.05 -9.45 1.33
N GLU A 27 0.31 -10.08 0.20
CA GLU A 27 1.03 -11.36 0.20
C GLU A 27 2.41 -11.25 0.86
N ALA A 28 3.06 -10.10 0.72
CA ALA A 28 4.31 -9.80 1.40
C ALA A 28 4.12 -9.52 2.90
N GLY A 29 2.91 -9.47 3.44
CA GLY A 29 2.64 -9.20 4.85
C GLY A 29 2.90 -7.76 5.28
N VAL A 30 2.69 -6.78 4.40
CA VAL A 30 2.72 -5.35 4.77
C VAL A 30 1.68 -5.09 5.86
N SER A 31 2.08 -4.38 6.91
CA SER A 31 1.21 -4.03 8.05
C SER A 31 0.88 -2.54 8.09
N VAL A 32 1.71 -1.70 7.48
CA VAL A 32 1.54 -0.24 7.45
C VAL A 32 1.74 0.26 6.02
N CYS A 33 0.77 1.01 5.48
CA CYS A 33 0.89 1.69 4.21
C CYS A 33 0.60 3.19 4.37
N ALA A 34 1.51 4.03 3.88
CA ALA A 34 1.35 5.48 3.87
C ALA A 34 1.59 6.04 2.47
N ALA A 35 0.83 7.07 2.10
CA ALA A 35 0.92 7.69 0.78
C ALA A 35 0.58 9.17 0.85
N TYR A 36 1.03 9.94 -0.15
CA TYR A 36 0.52 11.27 -0.42
C TYR A 36 -0.27 11.25 -1.74
N PRO A 37 -1.42 11.96 -1.85
CA PRO A 37 -2.21 11.96 -3.08
C PRO A 37 -1.40 12.43 -4.30
N GLY A 38 -1.35 11.57 -5.31
CA GLY A 38 -0.67 11.81 -6.58
C GLY A 38 -0.90 10.70 -7.60
N ASN A 39 -1.33 11.07 -8.81
CA ASN A 39 -1.44 10.13 -9.93
C ASN A 39 -0.04 9.79 -10.48
N PRO A 40 0.20 8.55 -10.97
CA PRO A 40 -0.74 7.45 -11.15
C PRO A 40 -0.79 6.41 -10.01
N SER A 41 -0.16 6.67 -8.86
CA SER A 41 0.03 5.66 -7.78
C SER A 41 -1.06 5.66 -6.70
N SER A 42 -1.91 6.69 -6.66
CA SER A 42 -2.91 6.89 -5.58
C SER A 42 -3.91 5.75 -5.44
N GLU A 43 -4.17 4.99 -6.50
CA GLU A 43 -5.11 3.88 -6.45
C GLU A 43 -4.61 2.74 -5.55
N ILE A 44 -3.29 2.56 -5.41
CA ILE A 44 -2.72 1.48 -4.59
C ILE A 44 -3.19 1.61 -3.13
N VAL A 45 -3.03 2.80 -2.54
CA VAL A 45 -3.45 3.04 -1.15
C VAL A 45 -4.98 2.98 -1.01
N GLY A 46 -5.72 3.44 -2.02
CA GLY A 46 -7.19 3.36 -2.02
C GLY A 46 -7.72 1.93 -2.09
N VAL A 47 -7.04 1.06 -2.85
CA VAL A 47 -7.33 -0.37 -2.93
C VAL A 47 -7.03 -1.05 -1.59
N LEU A 48 -5.86 -0.78 -0.98
CA LEU A 48 -5.49 -1.31 0.34
C LEU A 48 -6.45 -0.83 1.44
N ALA A 49 -6.86 0.45 1.41
CA ALA A 49 -7.79 1.01 2.40
C ALA A 49 -9.13 0.26 2.44
N ARG A 50 -9.62 -0.25 1.30
CA ARG A 50 -10.87 -1.03 1.23
C ARG A 50 -10.81 -2.37 1.95
N VAL A 51 -9.61 -2.92 2.17
CA VAL A 51 -9.40 -4.21 2.83
C VAL A 51 -8.65 -4.09 4.15
N ALA A 52 -8.31 -2.86 4.56
CA ALA A 52 -7.45 -2.60 5.71
C ALA A 52 -7.96 -3.26 7.00
N GLY A 53 -9.26 -3.12 7.29
CA GLY A 53 -9.88 -3.71 8.49
C GLY A 53 -9.93 -5.25 8.46
N GLU A 54 -10.16 -5.85 7.28
CA GLU A 54 -10.19 -7.31 7.10
C GLU A 54 -8.79 -7.91 7.25
N MET A 55 -7.77 -7.23 6.73
CA MET A 55 -6.39 -7.72 6.67
C MET A 55 -5.52 -7.23 7.84
N GLY A 56 -6.06 -6.42 8.76
CA GLY A 56 -5.30 -5.85 9.87
C GLY A 56 -4.21 -4.87 9.46
N LEU A 57 -4.39 -4.15 8.34
CA LEU A 57 -3.45 -3.14 7.85
C LEU A 57 -3.80 -1.75 8.42
N HIS A 58 -2.78 -1.00 8.82
CA HIS A 58 -2.88 0.45 8.95
C HIS A 58 -2.64 1.10 7.58
N VAL A 59 -3.58 1.92 7.12
CA VAL A 59 -3.49 2.60 5.81
C VAL A 59 -3.83 4.07 6.00
N GLU A 60 -2.96 4.98 5.56
CA GLU A 60 -3.17 6.41 5.74
C GLU A 60 -2.73 7.26 4.54
N TRP A 61 -3.33 8.44 4.48
CA TRP A 61 -2.82 9.56 3.72
C TRP A 61 -1.96 10.44 4.62
N SER A 62 -0.75 10.75 4.18
CA SER A 62 0.17 11.67 4.84
C SER A 62 0.11 13.06 4.22
N VAL A 63 0.78 14.04 4.83
CA VAL A 63 0.75 15.44 4.39
C VAL A 63 1.61 15.76 3.17
N ASN A 64 2.63 14.94 2.89
CA ASN A 64 3.49 14.98 1.71
C ASN A 64 4.26 13.64 1.57
N GLU A 65 5.01 13.48 0.48
CA GLU A 65 5.79 12.27 0.19
C GLU A 65 6.86 11.98 1.24
N LYS A 66 7.50 13.02 1.79
CA LYS A 66 8.47 12.91 2.89
C LYS A 66 7.87 12.22 4.10
N VAL A 67 6.76 12.76 4.59
CA VAL A 67 6.10 12.24 5.79
C VAL A 67 5.56 10.83 5.54
N ALA A 68 5.04 10.55 4.33
CA ALA A 68 4.65 9.19 3.96
C ALA A 68 5.83 8.20 4.03
N LEU A 69 7.02 8.61 3.59
CA LEU A 69 8.23 7.81 3.67
C LEU A 69 8.68 7.62 5.13
N GLU A 70 8.65 8.68 5.94
CA GLU A 70 9.00 8.62 7.36
C GLU A 70 8.07 7.68 8.15
N VAL A 71 6.77 7.67 7.85
CA VAL A 71 5.81 6.72 8.46
C VAL A 71 6.14 5.28 8.10
N ALA A 72 6.40 4.99 6.81
CA ALA A 72 6.80 3.65 6.38
C ALA A 72 8.15 3.22 7.00
N ALA A 73 9.10 4.14 7.13
CA ALA A 73 10.39 3.90 7.79
C ALA A 73 10.21 3.63 9.30
N ALA A 74 9.35 4.40 9.98
CA ALA A 74 9.02 4.18 11.39
C ALA A 74 8.40 2.79 11.62
N ALA A 75 7.50 2.34 10.73
CA ALA A 75 6.96 0.99 10.78
C ALA A 75 8.08 -0.07 10.65
N SER A 76 9.02 0.13 9.72
CA SER A 76 10.18 -0.75 9.56
C SER A 76 11.06 -0.79 10.81
N LEU A 77 11.33 0.35 11.43
CA LEU A 77 12.11 0.44 12.67
C LEU A 77 11.40 -0.22 13.85
N ALA A 78 10.06 -0.23 13.84
CA ALA A 78 9.24 -0.95 14.82
C ALA A 78 9.14 -2.46 14.56
N GLY A 79 9.83 -2.99 13.55
CA GLY A 79 9.81 -4.42 13.19
C GLY A 79 8.61 -4.83 12.33
N LEU A 80 7.83 -3.88 11.82
CA LEU A 80 6.72 -4.12 10.91
C LEU A 80 7.15 -3.93 9.45
N ARG A 81 6.38 -4.47 8.52
CA ARG A 81 6.61 -4.24 7.08
C ARG A 81 5.84 -3.00 6.65
N GLY A 82 6.57 -1.91 6.37
CA GLY A 82 6.04 -0.64 5.88
C GLY A 82 6.06 -0.56 4.35
N LEU A 83 5.04 0.08 3.78
CA LEU A 83 4.95 0.41 2.36
C LEU A 83 4.69 1.91 2.20
N CYS A 84 5.54 2.60 1.45
CA CYS A 84 5.25 3.94 0.97
C CYS A 84 4.90 3.88 -0.52
N THR A 85 3.75 4.44 -0.92
CA THR A 85 3.36 4.49 -2.34
C THR A 85 3.35 5.92 -2.85
N MET A 86 4.10 6.17 -3.93
CA MET A 86 4.16 7.46 -4.60
C MET A 86 4.59 7.28 -6.07
N LYS A 87 4.39 8.31 -6.90
CA LYS A 87 5.01 8.39 -8.23
C LYS A 87 6.50 8.67 -8.11
N GLN A 88 7.28 8.37 -9.15
CA GLN A 88 8.73 8.61 -9.20
C GLN A 88 9.13 10.05 -8.78
N ASN A 89 8.36 11.07 -9.18
CA ASN A 89 8.69 12.46 -8.86
C ASN A 89 8.57 12.76 -7.36
N GLY A 90 7.80 11.96 -6.61
CA GLY A 90 7.70 12.07 -5.16
C GLY A 90 9.04 11.86 -4.47
N LEU A 91 9.90 11.01 -5.05
CA LEU A 91 11.26 10.78 -4.55
C LEU A 91 12.15 12.02 -4.64
N ASN A 92 11.87 12.94 -5.56
CA ASN A 92 12.68 14.15 -5.73
C ASN A 92 12.38 15.23 -4.67
N VAL A 93 11.28 15.08 -3.93
CA VAL A 93 10.78 16.07 -2.96
C VAL A 93 10.48 15.48 -1.57
N ALA A 94 10.84 14.20 -1.36
CA ALA A 94 10.72 13.48 -0.08
C ALA A 94 11.92 13.75 0.86
#